data_AF-A0A0K2UIK1-F1
#
_entry.id   AF-A0A0K2UIK1-F1
#
_cell.length_a   1.000
_cell.length_b   1.000
_cell.length_c   1.000
_cell.angle_alpha   90.00
_cell.angle_beta   90.00
_cell.angle_gamma   90.00
#
_symmetry.space_group_name_H-M   'P 1'
#
loop_
_entity.id
_entity.type
_entity.pdbx_description
1 polymer ?
#
loop_
_entity_poly.entity_id
_entity_poly.type
_entity_poly.pdbx_seq_one_letter_code
_entity_poly.pdbx_strand_id
1 'polypeptide(L)'
;MDPSKTKSITWDLVEEILKECEYRDEETQVSEILAAFALKLAFQDPDTGYKENEPLSESDVDELVENCIQRILFDFSPSMETIRMQAEYLGQYKSKESILSEHSKALDHRLAPLTRTVVEDSSRTLRWREELYQKIVLLCVLRSGLGDPRDKFVMRESTLAVKSVFPFSELEHFMKKEHKLDKRQHLIELSSIVGGIRIFNWQAKQGTAQFEDLPPMLSNALEATLRNMECMMDYAEEKIKKMRDIGLNVFYFSKENEGHEEKEEYMDPRYKTIIRDSLINYVQFQKYLKVIYEDVLSIRSRLIQYNKQLPRALNAAEKIITSKPILPTIDVFPKFMTLSKIWHQYQ
;
A
#
# COMPACT_ATOMS: atom_id res chain seq x y z
N MET A 1 -11.49 28.86 27.11
CA MET A 1 -11.45 27.40 27.21
C MET A 1 -10.30 26.91 26.35
N ASP A 2 -9.48 26.00 26.88
CA ASP A 2 -8.22 25.58 26.28
C ASP A 2 -8.44 24.42 25.29
N PRO A 3 -8.18 24.58 23.98
CA PRO A 3 -8.35 23.54 22.97
C PRO A 3 -7.47 22.29 23.19
N SER A 4 -6.51 22.33 24.12
CA SER A 4 -5.72 21.16 24.52
C SER A 4 -6.54 20.13 25.31
N LYS A 5 -7.53 20.56 26.11
CA LYS A 5 -8.34 19.67 26.97
C LYS A 5 -9.42 18.92 26.21
N THR A 6 -10.05 19.57 25.23
CA THR A 6 -11.10 18.96 24.41
C THR A 6 -10.57 17.76 23.61
N LYS A 7 -9.33 17.86 23.08
CA LYS A 7 -8.69 16.74 22.36
C LYS A 7 -8.38 15.52 23.23
N SER A 8 -8.10 15.71 24.53
CA SER A 8 -7.83 14.59 25.46
C SER A 8 -9.10 13.76 25.65
N ILE A 9 -10.21 14.41 26.01
CA ILE A 9 -11.48 13.74 26.33
C ILE A 9 -12.02 12.96 25.12
N THR A 10 -11.93 13.53 23.91
CA THR A 10 -12.39 12.84 22.70
C THR A 10 -11.56 11.60 22.37
N TRP A 11 -10.27 11.61 22.66
CA TRP A 11 -9.41 10.45 22.41
C TRP A 11 -9.64 9.36 23.46
N ASP A 12 -9.78 9.75 24.73
CA ASP A 12 -10.07 8.84 25.84
C ASP A 12 -11.37 8.06 25.57
N LEU A 13 -12.42 8.74 25.08
CA LEU A 13 -13.69 8.12 24.67
C LEU A 13 -13.53 7.16 23.48
N VAL A 14 -12.70 7.50 22.49
CA VAL A 14 -12.44 6.62 21.34
C VAL A 14 -11.73 5.35 21.80
N GLU A 15 -10.73 5.45 22.68
CA GLU A 15 -10.08 4.28 23.26
C GLU A 15 -11.04 3.40 24.06
N GLU A 16 -11.94 4.00 24.82
CA GLU A 16 -12.95 3.29 25.60
C GLU A 16 -13.93 2.53 24.71
N ILE A 17 -14.45 3.17 23.65
CA ILE A 17 -15.30 2.53 22.64
C ILE A 17 -14.60 1.33 22.00
N LEU A 18 -13.32 1.48 21.62
CA LEU A 18 -12.56 0.39 21.00
C LEU A 18 -12.39 -0.81 21.93
N LYS A 19 -12.01 -0.56 23.20
CA LYS A 19 -11.84 -1.61 24.21
C LYS A 19 -13.15 -2.36 24.47
N GLU A 20 -14.26 -1.63 24.61
CA GLU A 20 -15.56 -2.23 24.86
C GLU A 20 -16.12 -2.98 23.64
N CYS A 21 -15.86 -2.49 22.42
CA CYS A 21 -16.21 -3.23 21.21
C CYS A 21 -15.45 -4.56 21.13
N GLU A 22 -14.13 -4.56 21.35
CA GLU A 22 -13.29 -5.78 21.35
C GLU A 22 -13.75 -6.76 22.43
N TYR A 23 -14.13 -6.27 23.62
CA TYR A 23 -14.63 -7.11 24.70
C TYR A 23 -15.98 -7.78 24.37
N ARG A 24 -16.86 -7.09 23.65
CA ARG A 24 -18.22 -7.60 23.33
C ARG A 24 -18.25 -8.48 22.09
N ASP A 25 -17.37 -8.23 21.13
CA ASP A 25 -17.25 -8.98 19.90
C ASP A 25 -15.78 -9.05 19.45
N GLU A 26 -15.10 -10.10 19.89
CA GLU A 26 -13.69 -10.36 19.55
C GLU A 26 -13.47 -10.56 18.03
N GLU A 27 -14.51 -10.90 17.26
CA GLU A 27 -14.39 -11.13 15.82
C GLU A 27 -14.46 -9.82 15.02
N THR A 28 -15.14 -8.79 15.55
CA THR A 28 -15.32 -7.51 14.86
C THR A 28 -14.15 -6.56 15.13
N GLN A 29 -13.27 -6.41 14.14
CA GLN A 29 -12.19 -5.41 14.20
C GLN A 29 -12.73 -4.00 13.92
N VAL A 30 -12.87 -3.19 14.98
CA VAL A 30 -13.27 -1.79 14.87
C VAL A 30 -12.04 -0.90 14.70
N SER A 31 -12.04 -0.07 13.65
CA SER A 31 -10.98 0.91 13.43
C SER A 31 -11.16 2.17 14.28
N GLU A 32 -10.07 2.81 14.68
CA GLU A 32 -10.08 4.12 15.39
C GLU A 32 -10.92 5.17 14.64
N ILE A 33 -10.87 5.14 13.30
CA ILE A 33 -11.62 6.07 12.45
C ILE A 33 -13.12 5.81 12.55
N LEU A 34 -13.55 4.54 12.56
CA LEU A 34 -14.96 4.20 12.71
C LEU A 34 -15.50 4.59 14.09
N ALA A 35 -14.73 4.32 15.15
CA ALA A 35 -15.08 4.73 16.51
C ALA A 35 -15.19 6.26 16.63
N ALA A 36 -14.23 7.00 16.06
CA ALA A 36 -14.27 8.46 16.03
C ALA A 36 -15.47 9.01 15.23
N PHE A 37 -15.87 8.35 14.13
CA PHE A 37 -17.07 8.73 13.39
C PHE A 37 -18.35 8.48 14.20
N ALA A 38 -18.47 7.32 14.84
CA ALA A 38 -19.64 7.00 15.68
C ALA A 38 -19.80 8.02 16.81
N LEU A 39 -18.71 8.34 17.50
CA LEU A 39 -18.69 9.36 18.56
C LEU A 39 -19.10 10.73 18.03
N LYS A 40 -18.57 11.13 16.87
CA LYS A 40 -18.92 12.40 16.24
C LYS A 40 -20.38 12.49 15.83
N LEU A 41 -20.96 11.38 15.34
CA LEU A 41 -22.39 11.32 15.02
C LEU A 41 -23.24 11.44 16.28
N ALA A 42 -22.83 10.83 17.39
CA ALA A 42 -23.53 10.94 18.66
C ALA A 42 -23.54 12.38 19.20
N PHE A 43 -22.46 13.15 19.02
CA PHE A 43 -22.43 14.59 19.34
C PHE A 43 -23.22 15.49 18.38
N GLN A 44 -23.54 14.99 17.18
CA GLN A 44 -24.30 15.74 16.19
C GLN A 44 -25.79 15.40 16.19
N ASP A 45 -26.17 14.35 16.92
CA ASP A 45 -27.53 13.89 17.03
C ASP A 45 -28.35 14.85 17.92
N PRO A 46 -29.36 15.54 17.39
CA PRO A 46 -30.17 16.46 18.20
C PRO A 46 -30.91 15.77 19.34
N ASP A 47 -31.19 14.46 19.19
CA ASP A 47 -31.98 13.68 20.14
C ASP A 47 -31.15 13.24 21.36
N THR A 48 -29.82 13.25 21.25
CA THR A 48 -28.92 12.87 22.36
C THR A 48 -28.63 14.05 23.29
N GLY A 49 -28.72 15.30 22.79
CA GLY A 49 -28.48 16.52 23.57
C GLY A 49 -27.02 16.78 23.96
N TYR A 50 -26.07 15.90 23.60
CA TYR A 50 -24.65 16.04 23.92
C TYR A 50 -23.97 17.04 22.99
N LYS A 51 -23.02 17.83 23.51
CA LYS A 51 -22.14 18.68 22.70
C LYS A 51 -20.68 18.40 22.99
N GLU A 52 -19.88 18.29 21.94
CA GLU A 52 -18.45 17.97 21.97
C GLU A 52 -17.61 18.90 22.89
N ASN A 53 -18.08 20.13 23.15
CA ASN A 53 -17.35 21.13 23.95
C ASN A 53 -17.96 21.36 25.35
N GLU A 54 -18.97 20.59 25.75
CA GLU A 54 -19.61 20.68 27.06
C GLU A 54 -19.07 19.57 27.98
N PRO A 55 -18.93 19.85 29.30
CA PRO A 55 -18.51 18.83 30.25
C PRO A 55 -19.57 17.72 30.34
N LEU A 56 -19.12 16.48 30.24
CA LEU A 56 -19.96 15.28 30.39
C LEU A 56 -19.83 14.76 31.83
N SER A 57 -20.93 14.28 32.42
CA SER A 57 -20.90 13.51 33.65
C SER A 57 -20.47 12.05 33.38
N GLU A 58 -20.11 11.30 34.43
CA GLU A 58 -19.77 9.86 34.27
C GLU A 58 -20.93 9.07 33.65
N SER A 59 -22.17 9.36 34.04
CA SER A 59 -23.35 8.71 33.46
C SER A 59 -23.56 9.08 31.98
N ASP A 60 -23.23 10.31 31.59
CA ASP A 60 -23.34 10.75 30.19
C ASP A 60 -22.28 10.05 29.33
N VAL A 61 -21.09 9.82 29.89
CA VAL A 61 -20.02 9.07 29.22
C VAL A 61 -20.44 7.62 28.98
N ASP A 62 -20.93 6.94 30.02
CA ASP A 62 -21.38 5.54 29.92
C ASP A 62 -22.48 5.38 28.85
N GLU A 63 -23.46 6.28 28.84
CA GLU A 63 -24.55 6.24 27.87
C GLU A 63 -24.07 6.55 26.44
N LEU A 64 -23.18 7.53 26.29
CA LEU A 64 -22.60 7.90 25.00
C LEU A 64 -21.78 6.75 24.40
N VAL A 65 -20.95 6.10 25.23
CA VAL A 65 -20.14 4.95 24.84
C VAL A 65 -21.06 3.78 24.43
N GLU A 66 -22.07 3.46 25.23
CA GLU A 66 -23.03 2.40 24.91
C GLU A 66 -23.73 2.67 23.56
N ASN A 67 -24.22 3.90 23.34
CA ASN A 67 -24.86 4.28 22.09
C ASN A 67 -23.93 4.13 20.87
N CYS A 68 -22.65 4.46 21.02
CA CYS A 68 -21.66 4.26 19.97
C CYS A 68 -21.42 2.78 19.69
N ILE A 69 -21.27 1.95 20.73
CA ILE A 69 -21.10 0.49 20.61
C ILE A 69 -22.30 -0.12 19.88
N GLN A 70 -23.52 0.25 20.28
CA GLN A 70 -24.75 -0.25 19.66
C GLN A 70 -24.81 0.07 18.16
N ARG A 71 -24.44 1.31 17.78
CA ARG A 71 -24.35 1.70 16.37
C ARG A 71 -23.25 0.94 15.62
N ILE A 72 -22.08 0.77 16.21
CA ILE A 72 -20.94 0.14 15.54
C ILE A 72 -21.23 -1.35 15.29
N LEU A 73 -21.62 -2.09 16.34
CA LEU A 73 -21.72 -3.55 16.31
C LEU A 73 -23.06 -4.06 15.78
N PHE A 74 -24.16 -3.34 16.00
CA PHE A 74 -25.51 -3.90 15.80
C PHE A 74 -26.39 -3.11 14.82
N ASP A 75 -25.97 -1.93 14.34
CA ASP A 75 -26.73 -1.17 13.34
C ASP A 75 -26.28 -1.51 11.91
N PHE A 76 -27.09 -2.30 11.21
CA PHE A 76 -26.88 -2.68 9.81
C PHE A 76 -27.71 -1.83 8.83
N SER A 77 -28.12 -0.63 9.24
CA SER A 77 -28.79 0.31 8.35
C SER A 77 -27.87 0.72 7.19
N PRO A 78 -28.43 1.03 6.00
CA PRO A 78 -27.61 1.48 4.87
C PRO A 78 -26.80 2.75 5.15
N SER A 79 -27.27 3.61 6.05
CA SER A 79 -26.53 4.79 6.52
C SER A 79 -25.28 4.40 7.29
N MET A 80 -25.41 3.51 8.29
CA MET A 80 -24.25 3.03 9.03
C MET A 80 -23.29 2.25 8.13
N GLU A 81 -23.80 1.50 7.16
CA GLU A 81 -22.96 0.78 6.22
C GLU A 81 -22.21 1.70 5.26
N THR A 82 -22.77 2.88 4.99
CA THR A 82 -22.06 3.93 4.26
C THR A 82 -20.93 4.51 5.11
N ILE A 83 -21.17 4.72 6.41
CA ILE A 83 -20.16 5.24 7.35
C ILE A 83 -19.02 4.23 7.52
N ARG A 84 -19.30 2.93 7.67
CA ARG A 84 -18.26 1.88 7.72
C ARG A 84 -17.40 1.91 6.47
N MET A 85 -18.02 1.93 5.29
CA MET A 85 -17.29 2.03 4.02
C MET A 85 -16.43 3.30 3.91
N GLN A 86 -16.91 4.44 4.42
CA GLN A 86 -16.13 5.68 4.45
C GLN A 86 -14.94 5.59 5.41
N ALA A 87 -15.13 5.01 6.59
CA ALA A 87 -14.07 4.81 7.58
C ALA A 87 -12.99 3.86 7.06
N GLU A 88 -13.40 2.73 6.47
CA GLU A 88 -12.51 1.76 5.83
C GLU A 88 -11.69 2.40 4.70
N TYR A 89 -12.36 3.14 3.81
CA TYR A 89 -11.67 3.85 2.74
C TYR A 89 -10.66 4.87 3.28
N LEU A 90 -11.06 5.69 4.26
CA LEU A 90 -10.17 6.70 4.85
C LEU A 90 -8.98 6.10 5.61
N GLY A 91 -9.16 4.95 6.26
CA GLY A 91 -8.10 4.28 7.02
C GLY A 91 -7.13 3.48 6.16
N GLN A 92 -7.61 2.86 5.09
CA GLN A 92 -6.82 1.89 4.32
C GLN A 92 -6.34 2.43 2.98
N TYR A 93 -7.07 3.35 2.35
CA TYR A 93 -6.64 3.89 1.07
C TYR A 93 -5.40 4.77 1.25
N LYS A 94 -4.31 4.36 0.58
CA LYS A 94 -3.05 5.12 0.53
C LYS A 94 -2.76 5.48 -0.92
N SER A 95 -2.32 6.72 -1.15
CA SER A 95 -1.81 7.10 -2.46
C SER A 95 -0.57 6.29 -2.80
N LYS A 96 -0.34 6.10 -4.10
CA LYS A 96 0.84 5.40 -4.59
C LYS A 96 2.15 5.99 -4.05
N GLU A 97 2.25 7.31 -3.99
CA GLU A 97 3.45 8.01 -3.50
C GLU A 97 3.68 7.72 -2.01
N SER A 98 2.61 7.60 -1.22
CA SER A 98 2.70 7.19 0.18
C SER A 98 3.21 5.76 0.31
N ILE A 99 2.65 4.83 -0.46
CA ILE A 99 3.04 3.40 -0.44
C ILE A 99 4.53 3.27 -0.80
N LEU A 100 4.97 3.91 -1.87
CA LEU A 100 6.37 3.87 -2.31
C LEU A 100 7.31 4.50 -1.28
N SER A 101 6.93 5.63 -0.68
CA SER A 101 7.74 6.27 0.36
C SER A 101 7.86 5.40 1.62
N GLU A 102 6.77 4.77 2.04
CA GLU A 102 6.72 3.89 3.21
C GLU A 102 7.59 2.65 2.99
N HIS A 103 7.46 2.01 1.83
CA HIS A 103 8.28 0.86 1.44
C HIS A 103 9.79 1.21 1.42
N SER A 104 10.17 2.33 0.80
CA SER A 104 11.58 2.77 0.76
C SER A 104 12.13 3.03 2.17
N LYS A 105 11.37 3.72 3.02
CA LYS A 105 11.77 4.01 4.41
C LYS A 105 11.91 2.73 5.23
N ALA A 106 10.96 1.80 5.08
CA ALA A 106 11.01 0.52 5.76
C ALA A 106 12.22 -0.31 5.35
N LEU A 107 12.55 -0.35 4.06
CA LEU A 107 13.75 -1.03 3.55
C LEU A 107 15.02 -0.41 4.14
N ASP A 108 15.18 0.92 4.06
CA ASP A 108 16.36 1.60 4.60
C ASP A 108 16.49 1.42 6.11
N HIS A 109 15.38 1.47 6.84
CA HIS A 109 15.37 1.22 8.29
C HIS A 109 15.84 -0.21 8.61
N ARG A 110 15.32 -1.22 7.90
CA ARG A 110 15.72 -2.63 8.08
C ARG A 110 17.18 -2.89 7.73
N LEU A 111 17.73 -2.19 6.73
CA LEU A 111 19.12 -2.32 6.30
C LEU A 111 20.09 -1.45 7.10
N ALA A 112 19.60 -0.53 7.94
CA ALA A 112 20.44 0.40 8.69
C ALA A 112 21.49 -0.30 9.60
N PRO A 113 21.17 -1.37 10.36
CA PRO A 113 22.15 -2.05 11.21
C PRO A 113 23.30 -2.70 10.41
N LEU A 114 22.97 -3.37 9.31
CA LEU A 114 23.96 -3.99 8.42
C LEU A 114 24.81 -2.91 7.72
N THR A 115 24.16 -1.87 7.20
CA THR A 115 24.85 -0.74 6.56
C THR A 115 25.81 -0.05 7.53
N ARG A 116 25.38 0.17 8.77
CA ARG A 116 26.21 0.75 9.83
C ARG A 116 27.43 -0.12 10.10
N THR A 117 27.23 -1.43 10.24
CA THR A 117 28.32 -2.39 10.42
C THR A 117 29.35 -2.30 9.28
N VAL A 118 28.90 -2.21 8.03
CA VAL A 118 29.83 -2.12 6.89
C VAL A 118 30.58 -0.78 6.82
N VAL A 119 29.93 0.31 7.21
CA VAL A 119 30.46 1.68 7.05
C VAL A 119 31.40 2.08 8.19
N GLU A 120 31.11 1.66 9.42
CA GLU A 120 31.85 2.09 10.62
C GLU A 120 33.11 1.26 10.90
N ASP A 121 33.27 0.16 10.18
CA ASP A 121 34.23 -0.86 10.50
C ASP A 121 35.60 -0.62 9.85
N SER A 122 36.65 -0.69 10.67
CA SER A 122 38.03 -0.35 10.31
C SER A 122 39.05 -1.42 10.76
N SER A 123 38.60 -2.62 11.13
CA SER A 123 39.49 -3.68 11.63
C SER A 123 40.40 -4.25 10.52
N ARG A 124 41.67 -4.53 10.86
CA ARG A 124 42.75 -4.80 9.90
C ARG A 124 43.06 -6.29 9.64
N THR A 125 42.37 -7.22 10.30
CA THR A 125 42.65 -8.66 10.14
C THR A 125 42.08 -9.22 8.84
N LEU A 126 42.76 -10.22 8.24
CA LEU A 126 42.32 -10.83 6.97
C LEU A 126 40.94 -11.49 7.08
N ARG A 127 40.74 -12.32 8.10
CA ARG A 127 39.45 -12.98 8.38
C ARG A 127 38.31 -11.98 8.48
N TRP A 128 38.56 -10.86 9.13
CA TRP A 128 37.55 -9.82 9.28
C TRP A 128 37.22 -9.12 7.96
N ARG A 129 38.23 -8.88 7.12
CA ARG A 129 38.00 -8.35 5.77
C ARG A 129 37.14 -9.30 4.91
N GLU A 130 37.33 -10.62 5.06
CA GLU A 130 36.47 -11.60 4.39
C GLU A 130 35.02 -11.53 4.90
N GLU A 131 34.82 -11.42 6.21
CA GLU A 131 33.49 -11.26 6.82
C GLU A 131 32.81 -9.94 6.38
N LEU A 132 33.56 -8.83 6.35
CA LEU A 132 33.07 -7.54 5.86
C LEU A 132 32.67 -7.60 4.39
N TYR A 133 33.46 -8.27 3.56
CA TYR A 133 33.15 -8.46 2.15
C TYR A 133 31.86 -9.27 1.95
N GLN A 134 31.65 -10.34 2.74
CA GLN A 134 30.39 -11.09 2.73
C GLN A 134 29.20 -10.23 3.15
N LYS A 135 29.35 -9.34 4.14
CA LYS A 135 28.31 -8.37 4.52
C LYS A 135 27.99 -7.38 3.38
N ILE A 136 28.96 -6.96 2.59
CA ILE A 136 28.74 -6.13 1.38
C ILE A 136 27.92 -6.90 0.34
N VAL A 137 28.26 -8.17 0.08
CA VAL A 137 27.47 -9.01 -0.83
C VAL A 137 26.03 -9.17 -0.33
N LEU A 138 25.86 -9.49 0.96
CA LEU A 138 24.54 -9.61 1.59
C LEU A 138 23.72 -8.31 1.46
N LEU A 139 24.37 -7.16 1.69
CA LEU A 139 23.72 -5.86 1.56
C LEU A 139 23.26 -5.61 0.12
N CYS A 140 24.06 -5.99 -0.89
CA CYS A 140 23.67 -5.88 -2.30
C CYS A 140 22.43 -6.73 -2.62
N VAL A 141 22.38 -7.97 -2.13
CA VAL A 141 21.23 -8.88 -2.32
C VAL A 141 19.97 -8.32 -1.68
N LEU A 142 20.06 -7.92 -0.42
CA LEU A 142 18.92 -7.42 0.35
C LEU A 142 18.41 -6.08 -0.21
N ARG A 143 19.30 -5.18 -0.62
CA ARG A 143 18.91 -3.88 -1.19
C ARG A 143 18.34 -4.02 -2.59
N SER A 144 18.82 -4.95 -3.41
CA SER A 144 18.29 -5.16 -4.76
C SER A 144 16.99 -5.96 -4.78
N GLY A 145 16.66 -6.69 -3.70
CA GLY A 145 15.48 -7.57 -3.64
C GLY A 145 15.50 -8.69 -4.69
N LEU A 146 16.67 -9.10 -5.18
CA LEU A 146 16.82 -10.09 -6.25
C LEU A 146 17.06 -11.47 -5.65
N GLY A 147 16.05 -12.04 -5.02
CA GLY A 147 16.09 -13.40 -4.44
C GLY A 147 16.48 -13.46 -2.96
N ASP A 148 16.37 -14.67 -2.41
CA ASP A 148 16.55 -14.93 -0.98
C ASP A 148 18.04 -15.08 -0.62
N PRO A 149 18.60 -14.31 0.33
CA PRO A 149 19.99 -14.47 0.75
C PRO A 149 20.29 -15.81 1.45
N ARG A 150 19.27 -16.59 1.83
CA ARG A 150 19.43 -17.96 2.34
C ARG A 150 19.72 -18.97 1.23
N ASP A 151 19.41 -18.63 -0.03
CA ASP A 151 19.73 -19.46 -1.18
C ASP A 151 21.22 -19.32 -1.54
N LYS A 152 21.92 -20.46 -1.53
CA LYS A 152 23.34 -20.56 -1.90
C LYS A 152 23.59 -20.14 -3.34
N PHE A 153 22.65 -20.37 -4.24
CA PHE A 153 22.78 -19.98 -5.64
C PHE A 153 22.72 -18.45 -5.79
N VAL A 154 21.74 -17.80 -5.15
CA VAL A 154 21.62 -16.32 -5.08
C VAL A 154 22.90 -15.70 -4.53
N MET A 155 23.40 -16.23 -3.40
CA MET A 155 24.62 -15.70 -2.78
C MET A 155 25.87 -15.94 -3.64
N ARG A 156 25.99 -17.09 -4.31
CA ARG A 156 27.10 -17.38 -5.22
C ARG A 156 27.10 -16.44 -6.42
N GLU A 157 25.96 -16.26 -7.09
CA GLU A 157 25.84 -15.36 -8.22
C GLU A 157 26.12 -13.91 -7.82
N SER A 158 25.57 -13.47 -6.69
CA SER A 158 25.79 -12.12 -6.16
C SER A 158 27.25 -11.88 -5.78
N THR A 159 27.93 -12.89 -5.23
CA THR A 159 29.37 -12.83 -4.95
C THR A 159 30.18 -12.64 -6.23
N LEU A 160 29.83 -13.35 -7.30
CA LEU A 160 30.51 -13.20 -8.60
C LEU A 160 30.26 -11.82 -9.21
N ALA A 161 29.02 -11.32 -9.14
CA ALA A 161 28.67 -9.98 -9.62
C ALA A 161 29.41 -8.89 -8.83
N VAL A 162 29.45 -8.96 -7.49
CA VAL A 162 30.22 -8.02 -6.66
C VAL A 162 31.70 -8.10 -7.01
N LYS A 163 32.30 -9.30 -7.10
CA LYS A 163 33.72 -9.45 -7.48
C LYS A 163 34.06 -8.85 -8.85
N SER A 164 33.11 -8.82 -9.79
CA SER A 164 33.33 -8.24 -11.12
C SER A 164 33.35 -6.70 -11.12
N VAL A 165 32.74 -6.06 -10.12
CA VAL A 165 32.60 -4.59 -10.02
C VAL A 165 33.52 -4.02 -8.94
N PHE A 166 33.64 -4.73 -7.82
CA PHE A 166 34.36 -4.35 -6.62
C PHE A 166 35.22 -5.53 -6.14
N PRO A 167 36.39 -5.77 -6.76
CA PRO A 167 37.28 -6.86 -6.37
C PRO A 167 37.74 -6.75 -4.91
N PHE A 168 38.11 -7.88 -4.29
CA PHE A 168 38.56 -7.90 -2.89
C PHE A 168 39.74 -6.96 -2.60
N SER A 169 40.59 -6.70 -3.60
CA SER A 169 41.71 -5.75 -3.50
C SER A 169 41.26 -4.29 -3.26
N GLU A 170 40.05 -3.92 -3.68
CA GLU A 170 39.52 -2.57 -3.49
C GLU A 170 38.90 -2.35 -2.10
N LEU A 171 38.69 -3.42 -1.34
CA LEU A 171 38.11 -3.36 0.01
C LEU A 171 38.93 -2.46 0.94
N GLU A 172 40.26 -2.53 0.86
CA GLU A 172 41.13 -1.70 1.69
C GLU A 172 40.99 -0.21 1.35
N HIS A 173 40.84 0.13 0.06
CA HIS A 173 40.59 1.50 -0.37
C HIS A 173 39.22 1.99 0.11
N PHE A 174 38.18 1.16 0.01
CA PHE A 174 36.86 1.47 0.56
C PHE A 174 36.91 1.75 2.06
N MET A 175 37.60 0.92 2.84
CA MET A 175 37.71 1.07 4.29
C MET A 175 38.41 2.38 4.70
N LYS A 176 39.41 2.82 3.91
CA LYS A 176 40.17 4.06 4.15
C LYS A 176 39.40 5.35 3.83
N LYS A 177 38.23 5.29 3.19
CA LYS A 177 37.40 6.49 2.96
C LYS A 177 37.06 7.18 4.28
N GLU A 178 37.34 8.48 4.38
CA GLU A 178 37.15 9.26 5.61
C GLU A 178 35.67 9.49 5.93
N HIS A 179 34.87 9.81 4.91
CA HIS A 179 33.46 10.14 5.10
C HIS A 179 32.56 8.89 5.02
N LYS A 180 31.81 8.66 6.11
CA LYS A 180 30.81 7.59 6.19
C LYS A 180 29.71 7.73 5.12
N LEU A 181 29.40 8.96 4.71
CA LEU A 181 28.42 9.24 3.65
C LEU A 181 28.89 8.70 2.30
N ASP A 182 30.16 8.90 1.94
CA ASP A 182 30.74 8.39 0.69
C ASP A 182 30.75 6.86 0.66
N LYS A 183 30.98 6.22 1.81
CA LYS A 183 30.86 4.76 1.93
C LYS A 183 29.43 4.30 1.69
N ARG A 184 28.43 4.97 2.28
CA ARG A 184 27.00 4.64 2.06
C ARG A 184 26.61 4.81 0.60
N GLN A 185 26.99 5.92 -0.02
CA GLN A 185 26.70 6.21 -1.41
C GLN A 185 27.34 5.17 -2.34
N HIS A 186 28.60 4.80 -2.08
CA HIS A 186 29.26 3.72 -2.82
C HIS A 186 28.50 2.39 -2.67
N LEU A 187 28.04 2.01 -1.47
CA LEU A 187 27.26 0.77 -1.30
C LEU A 187 25.93 0.80 -2.06
N ILE A 188 25.27 1.96 -2.17
CA ILE A 188 24.04 2.12 -2.95
C ILE A 188 24.34 1.92 -4.44
N GLU A 189 25.36 2.61 -4.97
CA GLU A 189 25.77 2.49 -6.37
C GLU A 189 26.22 1.07 -6.72
N LEU A 190 27.04 0.46 -5.85
CA LEU A 190 27.47 -0.93 -6.00
C LEU A 190 26.26 -1.87 -6.05
N SER A 191 25.29 -1.69 -5.16
CA SER A 191 24.06 -2.50 -5.17
C SER A 191 23.27 -2.34 -6.47
N SER A 192 23.17 -1.13 -7.01
CA SER A 192 22.50 -0.87 -8.30
C SER A 192 23.24 -1.51 -9.49
N ILE A 193 24.57 -1.43 -9.53
CA ILE A 193 25.36 -2.06 -10.60
C ILE A 193 25.25 -3.59 -10.50
N VAL A 194 25.44 -4.15 -9.30
CA VAL A 194 25.36 -5.59 -9.04
C VAL A 194 23.96 -6.12 -9.37
N GLY A 195 22.90 -5.41 -8.99
CA GLY A 195 21.54 -5.75 -9.35
C GLY A 195 21.34 -5.81 -10.86
N GLY A 196 21.84 -4.80 -11.58
CA GLY A 196 21.80 -4.76 -13.04
C GLY A 196 22.53 -5.92 -13.73
N ILE A 197 23.71 -6.30 -13.22
CA ILE A 197 24.46 -7.47 -13.71
C ILE A 197 23.65 -8.75 -13.52
N ARG A 198 23.02 -8.91 -12.35
CA ARG A 198 22.21 -10.10 -12.08
C ARG A 198 20.97 -10.19 -12.96
N ILE A 199 20.30 -9.07 -13.22
CA ILE A 199 19.17 -8.99 -14.18
C ILE A 199 19.64 -9.33 -15.60
N PHE A 200 20.79 -8.82 -16.01
CA PHE A 200 21.37 -9.15 -17.32
C PHE A 200 21.69 -10.64 -17.44
N ASN A 201 22.33 -11.22 -16.43
CA ASN A 201 22.67 -12.65 -16.39
C ASN A 201 21.43 -13.55 -16.34
N TRP A 202 20.38 -13.10 -15.66
CA TRP A 202 19.07 -13.77 -15.61
C TRP A 202 18.46 -13.92 -17.00
N GLN A 203 18.45 -12.85 -17.80
CA GLN A 203 17.96 -12.89 -19.19
C GLN A 203 18.78 -13.85 -20.05
N ALA A 204 20.12 -13.80 -19.93
CA ALA A 204 21.02 -14.65 -20.70
C ALA A 204 20.82 -16.16 -20.42
N LYS A 205 20.38 -16.50 -19.21
CA LYS A 205 20.08 -17.88 -18.78
C LYS A 205 18.63 -18.32 -19.07
N GLN A 206 17.89 -17.58 -19.89
CA GLN A 206 16.50 -17.87 -20.28
C GLN A 206 15.56 -18.11 -19.08
N GLY A 207 15.75 -17.39 -17.97
CA GLY A 207 14.80 -17.48 -16.85
C GLY A 207 14.90 -18.76 -16.00
N THR A 208 16.03 -19.47 -15.99
CA THR A 208 16.35 -20.50 -14.96
C THR A 208 16.65 -19.86 -13.59
N ALA A 209 15.79 -18.92 -13.22
CA ALA A 209 16.05 -17.78 -12.36
C ALA A 209 16.24 -18.15 -10.88
N GLN A 210 17.13 -17.44 -10.23
CA GLN A 210 17.32 -17.47 -8.78
C GLN A 210 16.43 -16.43 -8.06
N PHE A 211 15.53 -15.77 -8.80
CA PHE A 211 14.55 -14.80 -8.31
C PHE A 211 13.33 -14.74 -9.24
N GLU A 212 12.23 -14.17 -8.76
CA GLU A 212 10.93 -14.19 -9.42
C GLU A 212 10.90 -13.39 -10.74
N ASP A 213 10.20 -13.92 -11.75
CA ASP A 213 9.93 -13.23 -13.01
C ASP A 213 8.74 -12.28 -12.85
N LEU A 214 9.04 -11.07 -12.36
CA LEU A 214 8.03 -10.06 -12.04
C LEU A 214 7.17 -9.60 -13.24
N PRO A 215 7.72 -9.36 -14.46
CA PRO A 215 6.93 -8.87 -15.59
C PRO A 215 5.66 -9.68 -15.91
N PRO A 216 5.70 -11.00 -16.16
CA PRO A 216 4.48 -11.78 -16.42
C PRO A 216 3.62 -11.94 -15.18
N MET A 217 4.22 -12.11 -13.99
CA MET A 217 3.48 -12.29 -12.74
C MET A 217 2.61 -11.07 -12.42
N LEU A 218 3.19 -9.87 -12.52
CA LEU A 218 2.48 -8.61 -12.32
C LEU A 218 1.44 -8.36 -13.42
N SER A 219 1.74 -8.70 -14.68
CA SER A 219 0.78 -8.53 -15.78
C SER A 219 -0.46 -9.39 -15.55
N ASN A 220 -0.28 -10.64 -15.12
CA ASN A 220 -1.38 -11.56 -14.82
C ASN A 220 -2.17 -11.13 -13.59
N ALA A 221 -1.50 -10.76 -12.50
CA ALA A 221 -2.14 -10.29 -11.28
C ALA A 221 -2.98 -9.03 -11.55
N LEU A 222 -2.45 -8.09 -12.31
CA LEU A 222 -3.10 -6.83 -12.63
C LEU A 222 -4.34 -7.00 -13.50
N GLU A 223 -4.27 -7.88 -14.51
CA GLU A 223 -5.44 -8.21 -15.33
C GLU A 223 -6.53 -8.92 -14.51
N ALA A 224 -6.16 -9.80 -13.56
CA ALA A 224 -7.12 -10.39 -12.63
C ALA A 224 -7.77 -9.34 -11.71
N THR A 225 -6.98 -8.41 -11.15
CA THR A 225 -7.48 -7.31 -10.32
C THR A 225 -8.44 -6.40 -11.10
N LEU A 226 -8.09 -6.01 -12.32
CA LEU A 226 -8.93 -5.15 -13.16
C LEU A 226 -10.26 -5.83 -13.50
N ARG A 227 -10.24 -7.12 -13.86
CA ARG A 227 -11.48 -7.89 -14.11
C ARG A 227 -12.36 -7.95 -12.88
N ASN A 228 -11.79 -8.21 -11.70
CA ASN A 228 -12.55 -8.23 -10.45
C ASN A 228 -13.18 -6.85 -10.17
N MET A 229 -12.45 -5.77 -10.40
CA MET A 229 -12.97 -4.41 -10.26
C MET A 229 -14.07 -4.09 -11.25
N GLU A 230 -13.94 -4.50 -12.51
CA GLU A 230 -14.99 -4.37 -13.53
C GLU A 230 -16.27 -5.10 -13.10
N CYS A 231 -16.16 -6.34 -12.62
CA CYS A 231 -17.31 -7.08 -12.08
C CYS A 231 -17.95 -6.38 -10.87
N MET A 232 -17.15 -5.82 -9.96
CA MET A 232 -17.66 -5.05 -8.81
C MET A 232 -18.34 -3.74 -9.24
N MET A 233 -17.82 -3.08 -10.27
CA MET A 233 -18.44 -1.87 -10.84
C MET A 233 -19.77 -2.18 -11.52
N ASP A 234 -19.85 -3.27 -12.29
CA ASP A 234 -21.09 -3.74 -12.91
C ASP A 234 -22.14 -4.09 -11.85
N TYR A 235 -21.73 -4.80 -10.79
CA TYR A 235 -22.59 -5.09 -9.65
C TYR A 235 -23.12 -3.81 -9.01
N ALA A 236 -22.25 -2.83 -8.75
CA ALA A 236 -22.66 -1.56 -8.16
C ALA A 236 -23.65 -0.81 -9.07
N GLU A 237 -23.41 -0.74 -10.38
CA GLU A 237 -24.32 -0.09 -11.34
C GLU A 237 -25.68 -0.78 -11.39
N GLU A 238 -25.71 -2.12 -11.39
CA GLU A 238 -26.94 -2.90 -11.34
C GLU A 238 -27.75 -2.57 -10.08
N LYS A 239 -27.10 -2.50 -8.91
CA LYS A 239 -27.74 -2.17 -7.64
C LYS A 239 -28.26 -0.73 -7.61
N ILE A 240 -27.47 0.23 -8.11
CA ILE A 240 -27.89 1.63 -8.24
C ILE A 240 -29.13 1.73 -9.16
N LYS A 241 -29.14 1.03 -10.30
CA LYS A 241 -30.29 0.99 -11.21
C LYS A 241 -31.52 0.43 -10.50
N LYS A 242 -31.40 -0.73 -9.85
CA LYS A 242 -32.50 -1.35 -9.08
C LYS A 242 -33.06 -0.42 -8.01
N MET A 243 -32.20 0.25 -7.24
CA MET A 243 -32.64 1.19 -6.21
C MET A 243 -33.31 2.44 -6.80
N ARG A 244 -32.83 2.95 -7.94
CA ARG A 244 -33.49 4.03 -8.67
C ARG A 244 -34.88 3.62 -9.17
N ASP A 245 -35.01 2.43 -9.74
CA ASP A 245 -36.29 1.93 -10.25
C ASP A 245 -37.31 1.72 -9.11
N ILE A 246 -36.88 1.11 -8.00
CA ILE A 246 -37.71 0.97 -6.78
C ILE A 246 -38.11 2.35 -6.25
N GLY A 247 -37.15 3.28 -6.17
CA GLY A 247 -37.42 4.65 -5.77
C GLY A 247 -38.48 5.30 -6.67
N LEU A 248 -38.33 5.22 -8.00
CA LEU A 248 -39.29 5.83 -8.92
C LEU A 248 -40.70 5.25 -8.75
N ASN A 249 -40.81 3.93 -8.57
CA ASN A 249 -42.08 3.26 -8.29
C ASN A 249 -42.71 3.69 -6.96
N VAL A 250 -41.90 3.88 -5.92
CA VAL A 250 -42.38 4.29 -4.58
C VAL A 250 -42.68 5.79 -4.50
N PHE A 251 -41.94 6.64 -5.21
CA PHE A 251 -42.04 8.10 -5.11
C PHE A 251 -42.96 8.74 -6.16
N TYR A 252 -43.07 8.17 -7.38
CA TYR A 252 -43.76 8.81 -8.51
C TYR A 252 -44.99 8.04 -9.00
N PHE A 253 -44.94 6.71 -9.08
CA PHE A 253 -46.11 5.92 -9.51
C PHE A 253 -47.22 5.83 -8.43
N SER A 254 -46.99 6.35 -7.23
CA SER A 254 -48.07 6.59 -6.27
C SER A 254 -48.92 7.82 -6.61
N LYS A 255 -48.44 8.73 -7.49
CA LYS A 255 -49.14 9.98 -7.86
C LYS A 255 -49.96 9.89 -9.15
N GLU A 256 -49.58 9.08 -10.13
CA GLU A 256 -50.31 9.02 -11.42
C GLU A 256 -51.63 8.22 -11.38
N ASN A 257 -51.96 7.57 -10.27
CA ASN A 257 -53.28 6.97 -10.04
C ASN A 257 -54.29 7.96 -9.42
N GLU A 258 -54.12 9.27 -9.64
CA GLU A 258 -55.04 10.37 -9.31
C GLU A 258 -56.37 10.34 -10.12
N GLY A 259 -56.96 9.14 -10.24
CA GLY A 259 -58.38 8.91 -10.54
C GLY A 259 -59.06 7.98 -9.53
N HIS A 260 -58.30 7.42 -8.59
CA HIS A 260 -58.81 6.66 -7.46
C HIS A 260 -58.23 7.25 -6.18
N GLU A 261 -59.07 7.99 -5.46
CA GLU A 261 -58.87 8.30 -4.05
C GLU A 261 -58.49 7.01 -3.30
N GLU A 262 -57.54 7.10 -2.37
CA GLU A 262 -57.07 6.05 -1.44
C GLU A 262 -55.95 5.11 -1.92
N LYS A 263 -54.70 5.61 -2.12
CA LYS A 263 -53.47 4.79 -1.95
C LYS A 263 -52.23 5.53 -1.40
N GLU A 264 -52.36 6.71 -0.81
CA GLU A 264 -51.23 7.35 -0.09
C GLU A 264 -51.03 6.84 1.35
N GLU A 265 -51.91 5.99 1.88
CA GLU A 265 -52.01 5.76 3.34
C GLU A 265 -51.20 4.59 3.92
N TYR A 266 -50.41 3.82 3.16
CA TYR A 266 -49.79 2.58 3.70
C TYR A 266 -48.28 2.42 3.58
N MET A 267 -47.55 3.41 3.04
CA MET A 267 -46.09 3.31 2.95
C MET A 267 -45.42 3.98 4.14
N ASP A 268 -44.97 3.16 5.08
CA ASP A 268 -44.16 3.58 6.23
C ASP A 268 -42.99 4.47 5.75
N PRO A 269 -42.86 5.71 6.29
CA PRO A 269 -41.76 6.64 5.96
C PRO A 269 -40.36 6.02 6.04
N ARG A 270 -40.18 4.96 6.86
CA ARG A 270 -38.93 4.21 6.97
C ARG A 270 -38.50 3.57 5.65
N TYR A 271 -39.44 3.12 4.79
CA TYR A 271 -39.09 2.56 3.49
C TYR A 271 -38.46 3.60 2.55
N LYS A 272 -38.98 4.83 2.55
CA LYS A 272 -38.42 5.94 1.76
C LYS A 272 -36.98 6.23 2.18
N THR A 273 -36.72 6.22 3.49
CA THR A 273 -35.40 6.41 4.09
C THR A 273 -34.45 5.28 3.70
N ILE A 274 -34.86 4.02 3.86
CA ILE A 274 -34.05 2.84 3.51
C ILE A 274 -33.68 2.85 2.02
N ILE A 275 -34.61 3.14 1.12
CA ILE A 275 -34.33 3.20 -0.34
C ILE A 275 -33.32 4.31 -0.65
N ARG A 276 -33.54 5.51 -0.10
CA ARG A 276 -32.64 6.65 -0.29
C ARG A 276 -31.23 6.33 0.22
N ASP A 277 -31.13 5.81 1.44
CA ASP A 277 -29.84 5.57 2.09
C ASP A 277 -29.11 4.38 1.44
N SER A 278 -29.84 3.36 0.96
CA SER A 278 -29.27 2.28 0.15
C SER A 278 -28.72 2.79 -1.18
N LEU A 279 -29.45 3.71 -1.85
CA LEU A 279 -28.96 4.33 -3.07
C LEU A 279 -27.68 5.14 -2.82
N ILE A 280 -27.64 5.91 -1.72
CA ILE A 280 -26.44 6.66 -1.31
C ILE A 280 -25.26 5.69 -1.06
N ASN A 281 -25.50 4.59 -0.34
CA ASN A 281 -24.49 3.57 -0.07
C ASN A 281 -23.86 3.03 -1.35
N TYR A 282 -24.68 2.55 -2.30
CA TYR A 282 -24.18 1.99 -3.55
C TYR A 282 -23.49 3.04 -4.45
N VAL A 283 -23.99 4.27 -4.47
CA VAL A 283 -23.32 5.37 -5.19
C VAL A 283 -21.97 5.70 -4.57
N GLN A 284 -21.87 5.69 -3.25
CA GLN A 284 -20.60 5.90 -2.54
C GLN A 284 -19.61 4.76 -2.85
N PHE A 285 -20.07 3.52 -2.80
CA PHE A 285 -19.27 2.34 -3.17
C PHE A 285 -18.72 2.46 -4.58
N GLN A 286 -19.58 2.81 -5.55
CA GLN A 286 -19.14 2.98 -6.94
C GLN A 286 -18.10 4.10 -7.09
N LYS A 287 -18.23 5.21 -6.36
CA LYS A 287 -17.23 6.29 -6.38
C LYS A 287 -15.87 5.80 -5.91
N TYR A 288 -15.81 5.08 -4.79
CA TYR A 288 -14.55 4.53 -4.29
C TYR A 288 -13.95 3.49 -5.22
N LEU A 289 -14.76 2.59 -5.79
CA LEU A 289 -14.31 1.65 -6.81
C LEU A 289 -13.69 2.36 -8.01
N LYS A 290 -14.29 3.46 -8.49
CA LYS A 290 -13.76 4.24 -9.62
C LYS A 290 -12.38 4.83 -9.32
N VAL A 291 -12.18 5.41 -8.13
CA VAL A 291 -10.87 5.95 -7.72
C VAL A 291 -9.81 4.86 -7.73
N ILE A 292 -10.09 3.71 -7.12
CA ILE A 292 -9.15 2.59 -7.07
C ILE A 292 -8.88 2.03 -8.48
N TYR A 293 -9.92 1.91 -9.32
CA TYR A 293 -9.80 1.42 -10.68
C TYR A 293 -8.91 2.32 -11.53
N GLU A 294 -9.04 3.64 -11.42
CA GLU A 294 -8.18 4.62 -12.10
C GLU A 294 -6.71 4.49 -11.69
N ASP A 295 -6.44 4.26 -10.40
CA ASP A 295 -5.08 4.00 -9.91
C ASP A 295 -4.49 2.71 -10.49
N VAL A 296 -5.27 1.63 -10.52
CA VAL A 296 -4.86 0.34 -11.09
C VAL A 296 -4.63 0.45 -12.60
N LEU A 297 -5.45 1.22 -13.32
CA LEU A 297 -5.24 1.53 -14.74
C LEU A 297 -3.94 2.32 -14.98
N SER A 298 -3.61 3.27 -14.10
CA SER A 298 -2.36 4.02 -14.15
C SER A 298 -1.15 3.09 -13.93
N ILE A 299 -1.26 2.16 -12.98
CA ILE A 299 -0.26 1.10 -12.75
C ILE A 299 -0.10 0.21 -13.99
N ARG A 300 -1.19 -0.20 -14.64
CA ARG A 300 -1.15 -1.00 -15.89
C ARG A 300 -0.41 -0.27 -16.99
N SER A 301 -0.73 1.01 -17.18
CA SER A 301 -0.08 1.84 -18.19
C SER A 301 1.43 1.92 -17.97
N ARG A 302 1.88 2.07 -16.71
CA ARG A 302 3.31 2.05 -16.33
C ARG A 302 3.95 0.68 -16.53
N LEU A 303 3.28 -0.40 -16.14
CA LEU A 303 3.78 -1.76 -16.33
C LEU A 303 4.04 -2.05 -17.82
N ILE A 304 3.13 -1.63 -18.70
CA ILE A 304 3.31 -1.73 -20.17
C ILE A 304 4.54 -0.94 -20.62
N GLN A 305 4.80 0.24 -20.05
CA GLN A 305 6.00 1.02 -20.36
C GLN A 305 7.27 0.29 -19.91
N TYR A 306 7.30 -0.26 -18.70
CA TYR A 306 8.45 -1.00 -18.19
C TYR A 306 8.72 -2.27 -19.00
N ASN A 307 7.67 -3.00 -19.39
CA ASN A 307 7.76 -4.17 -20.26
C ASN A 307 8.33 -3.84 -21.64
N LYS A 308 8.17 -2.61 -22.11
CA LYS A 308 8.83 -2.12 -23.35
C LYS A 308 10.26 -1.64 -23.10
N GLN A 309 10.55 -1.08 -21.93
CA GLN A 309 11.87 -0.52 -21.58
C GLN A 309 12.88 -1.61 -21.24
N LEU A 310 12.49 -2.63 -20.47
CA LEU A 310 13.40 -3.67 -19.98
C LEU A 310 14.11 -4.41 -21.13
N PRO A 311 13.41 -4.93 -22.17
CA PRO A 311 14.09 -5.58 -23.30
C PRO A 311 15.01 -4.63 -24.08
N ARG A 312 14.64 -3.35 -24.21
CA ARG A 312 15.49 -2.35 -24.87
C ARG A 312 16.76 -2.09 -24.08
N ALA A 313 16.66 -1.99 -22.76
CA ALA A 313 17.81 -1.80 -21.88
C ALA A 313 18.72 -3.03 -21.88
N LEU A 314 18.16 -4.24 -21.88
CA LEU A 314 18.90 -5.51 -21.99
C LEU A 314 19.65 -5.59 -23.31
N ASN A 315 18.98 -5.32 -24.44
CA ASN A 315 19.62 -5.30 -25.76
C ASN A 315 20.70 -4.23 -25.86
N ALA A 316 20.52 -3.07 -25.22
CA ALA A 316 21.54 -2.02 -25.19
C ALA A 316 22.78 -2.43 -24.38
N ALA A 317 22.59 -3.12 -23.25
CA ALA A 317 23.69 -3.69 -22.47
C ALA A 317 24.43 -4.78 -23.26
N GLU A 318 23.68 -5.69 -23.89
CA GLU A 318 24.24 -6.79 -24.71
C GLU A 318 25.09 -6.27 -25.87
N LYS A 319 24.59 -5.27 -26.62
CA LYS A 319 25.34 -4.64 -27.72
C LYS A 319 26.68 -4.06 -27.26
N ILE A 320 26.70 -3.40 -26.11
CA ILE A 320 27.96 -2.84 -25.58
C ILE A 320 28.91 -3.97 -25.22
N ILE A 321 28.42 -4.99 -24.50
CA ILE A 321 29.24 -6.11 -24.03
C ILE A 321 29.82 -6.93 -25.20
N THR A 322 29.05 -7.14 -26.27
CA THR A 322 29.48 -7.89 -27.45
C THR A 322 30.36 -7.08 -28.41
N SER A 323 30.28 -5.75 -28.38
CA SER A 323 30.99 -4.88 -29.34
C SER A 323 32.49 -4.74 -29.10
N LYS A 324 32.98 -4.95 -27.88
CA LYS A 324 34.38 -4.72 -27.53
C LYS A 324 34.91 -5.79 -26.57
N PRO A 325 36.14 -6.29 -26.77
CA PRO A 325 36.76 -7.27 -25.87
C PRO A 325 37.18 -6.66 -24.52
N ILE A 326 37.41 -5.34 -24.47
CA ILE A 326 37.73 -4.60 -23.24
C ILE A 326 36.71 -3.47 -23.12
N LEU A 327 36.00 -3.44 -22.00
CA LEU A 327 34.91 -2.50 -21.76
C LEU A 327 35.29 -1.53 -20.64
N PRO A 328 35.35 -0.22 -20.91
CA PRO A 328 35.49 0.78 -19.87
C PRO A 328 34.30 0.72 -18.89
N THR A 329 34.56 0.75 -17.60
CA THR A 329 33.52 0.74 -16.56
C THR A 329 32.55 1.91 -16.70
N ILE A 330 33.05 3.06 -17.17
CA ILE A 330 32.25 4.27 -17.44
C ILE A 330 31.18 4.06 -18.52
N ASP A 331 31.38 3.12 -19.44
CA ASP A 331 30.41 2.83 -20.50
C ASP A 331 29.38 1.78 -20.05
N VAL A 332 29.81 0.81 -19.22
CA VAL A 332 29.01 -0.37 -18.87
C VAL A 332 28.18 -0.18 -17.61
N PHE A 333 28.74 0.38 -16.53
CA PHE A 333 28.04 0.53 -15.25
C PHE A 333 26.74 1.32 -15.36
N PRO A 334 26.65 2.42 -16.15
CA PRO A 334 25.38 3.12 -16.34
C PRO A 334 24.27 2.25 -16.95
N LYS A 335 24.63 1.26 -17.80
CA LYS A 335 23.65 0.33 -18.38
C LYS A 335 23.10 -0.63 -17.34
N PHE A 336 23.96 -1.18 -16.49
CA PHE A 336 23.51 -2.02 -15.38
C PHE A 336 22.68 -1.24 -14.36
N MET A 337 23.07 -0.01 -14.00
CA MET A 337 22.24 0.83 -13.15
C MET A 337 20.88 1.12 -13.77
N THR A 338 20.81 1.31 -15.10
CA THR A 338 19.53 1.47 -15.82
C THR A 338 18.66 0.22 -15.70
N LEU A 339 19.24 -0.98 -15.86
CA LEU A 339 18.51 -2.24 -15.68
C LEU A 339 17.98 -2.39 -14.25
N SER A 340 18.81 -2.14 -13.25
CA SER A 340 18.39 -2.16 -11.84
C SER A 340 17.28 -1.15 -11.56
N LYS A 341 17.38 0.07 -12.10
CA LYS A 341 16.35 1.09 -11.94
C LYS A 341 15.01 0.66 -12.54
N ILE A 342 15.02 0.09 -13.74
CA ILE A 342 13.79 -0.42 -14.38
C ILE A 342 13.21 -1.57 -13.56
N TRP A 343 14.04 -2.52 -13.12
CA TRP A 343 13.59 -3.65 -12.29
C TRP A 343 12.97 -3.19 -10.97
N HIS A 344 13.58 -2.20 -10.33
CA HIS A 344 13.05 -1.60 -9.11
C HIS A 344 11.73 -0.83 -9.31
N GLN A 345 11.27 -0.62 -10.55
CA GLN A 345 9.91 -0.11 -10.79
C GLN A 345 8.84 -1.21 -10.80
N TYR A 346 9.25 -2.48 -10.95
CA TYR A 346 8.36 -3.63 -10.84
C TYR A 346 8.19 -4.08 -9.39
N GLN A 347 9.27 -4.01 -8.61
CA GLN A 347 9.26 -4.17 -7.15
C GLN A 347 8.52 -3.02 -6.49
#